data_AF-U7UD34-F1
#
_entry.id   AF-U7UD34-F1
#
_cell.length_a   1.000
_cell.length_b   1.000
_cell.length_c   1.000
_cell.angle_alpha   90.00
_cell.angle_beta   90.00
_cell.angle_gamma   90.00
#
_symmetry.space_group_name_H-M   'P 1'
#
loop_
_entity.id
_entity.type
_entity.pdbx_description
1 polymer ?
#
loop_
_entity_poly.entity_id
_entity_poly.type
_entity_poly.pdbx_seq_one_letter_code
_entity_poly.pdbx_strand_id
1 'polypeptide(L)'
;MVSKKERTMERYMKAGAEMRLFKNLGAKMRTAIGYVLSAADQDKLMRAMNRIDEVCSKAEDNMFCDYPNISNEYTDVFYGNNVEDAPRNGVDKKIIEMAREAADELFTGKRY
;
A
#
# COMPACT_ATOMS: atom_id res chain seq x y z
N MET A 1 -13.39 6.85 -15.40
CA MET A 1 -11.92 6.75 -15.51
C MET A 1 -11.35 8.05 -14.96
N VAL A 2 -10.64 7.99 -13.83
CA VAL A 2 -9.99 9.18 -13.22
C VAL A 2 -9.02 9.74 -14.27
N SER A 3 -9.07 11.04 -14.52
CA SER A 3 -8.24 11.63 -15.59
C SER A 3 -6.76 11.62 -15.17
N LYS A 4 -5.83 11.54 -16.13
CA LYS A 4 -4.38 11.61 -15.82
C LYS A 4 -4.01 12.86 -14.99
N LYS A 5 -4.76 13.96 -15.17
CA LYS A 5 -4.57 15.22 -14.42
C LYS A 5 -4.85 15.09 -12.92
N GLU A 6 -5.63 14.11 -12.52
CA GLU A 6 -5.97 13.88 -11.12
C GLU A 6 -4.95 12.97 -10.40
N ARG A 7 -4.02 12.33 -11.14
CA ARG A 7 -2.98 11.46 -10.57
C ARG A 7 -1.79 12.29 -10.09
N THR A 8 -2.01 13.11 -9.07
CA THR A 8 -0.95 13.93 -8.48
C THR A 8 0.00 13.07 -7.65
N MET A 9 1.24 13.53 -7.46
CA MET A 9 2.21 12.88 -6.57
C MET A 9 1.64 12.70 -5.15
N GLU A 10 0.94 13.70 -4.62
CA GLU A 10 0.26 13.59 -3.32
C GLU A 10 -0.74 12.43 -3.27
N ARG A 11 -1.54 12.24 -4.32
CA ARG A 11 -2.46 11.10 -4.39
C ARG A 11 -1.73 9.76 -4.52
N TYR A 12 -0.60 9.70 -5.24
CA TYR A 12 0.24 8.51 -5.24
C TYR A 12 0.80 8.20 -3.86
N MET A 13 1.27 9.21 -3.13
CA MET A 13 1.76 9.03 -1.76
C MET A 13 0.65 8.55 -0.81
N LYS A 14 -0.54 9.14 -0.89
CA LYS A 14 -1.69 8.70 -0.09
C LYS A 14 -2.11 7.27 -0.43
N ALA A 15 -2.23 6.94 -1.72
CA ALA A 15 -2.53 5.58 -2.15
C ALA A 15 -1.45 4.59 -1.69
N GLY A 16 -0.17 4.93 -1.84
CA GLY A 16 0.96 4.12 -1.38
C GLY A 16 0.93 3.85 0.12
N ALA A 17 0.62 4.86 0.93
CA ALA A 17 0.44 4.72 2.38
C ALA A 17 -0.68 3.75 2.74
N GLU A 18 -1.87 3.91 2.15
CA GLU A 18 -3.02 3.01 2.37
C GLU A 18 -2.71 1.58 1.88
N MET A 19 -2.03 1.44 0.74
CA MET A 19 -1.60 0.15 0.21
C MET A 19 -0.60 -0.55 1.14
N ARG A 20 0.36 0.17 1.71
CA ARG A 20 1.33 -0.39 2.67
C ARG A 20 0.65 -0.81 3.98
N LEU A 21 -0.30 -0.01 4.46
CA LEU A 21 -1.14 -0.39 5.59
C LEU A 21 -1.92 -1.69 5.30
N PHE A 22 -2.56 -1.77 4.14
CA PHE A 22 -3.29 -2.97 3.71
C PHE A 22 -2.37 -4.19 3.57
N LYS A 23 -1.18 -4.06 2.96
CA LYS A 23 -0.22 -5.17 2.83
C LYS A 23 0.20 -5.72 4.20
N ASN A 24 0.48 -4.83 5.16
CA ASN A 24 0.82 -5.23 6.53
C ASN A 24 -0.33 -5.97 7.22
N LEU A 25 -1.54 -5.42 7.15
CA LEU A 25 -2.72 -6.07 7.72
C LEU A 25 -3.04 -7.40 7.03
N GLY A 26 -2.95 -7.44 5.70
CA GLY A 26 -3.15 -8.63 4.89
C GLY A 26 -2.14 -9.73 5.20
N ALA A 27 -0.88 -9.40 5.44
CA ALA A 27 0.14 -10.36 5.89
C ALA A 27 -0.20 -10.97 7.26
N LYS A 28 -0.60 -10.14 8.22
CA LYS A 28 -1.06 -10.60 9.55
C LYS A 28 -2.30 -11.48 9.43
N MET A 29 -3.30 -11.04 8.66
CA MET A 29 -4.54 -11.77 8.43
C MET A 29 -4.30 -13.13 7.78
N ARG A 30 -3.46 -13.20 6.73
CA ARG A 30 -3.11 -14.47 6.04
C ARG A 30 -2.57 -15.50 7.03
N THR A 31 -1.70 -15.06 7.94
CA THR A 31 -1.13 -15.93 8.98
C THR A 31 -2.21 -16.37 9.97
N ALA A 32 -3.02 -15.44 10.48
CA ALA A 32 -4.06 -15.73 11.46
C ALA A 32 -5.14 -16.68 10.93
N ILE A 33 -5.61 -16.44 9.71
CA ILE A 33 -6.71 -17.19 9.10
C ILE A 33 -6.26 -18.54 8.52
N GLY A 34 -4.97 -18.69 8.20
CA GLY A 34 -4.40 -19.96 7.73
C GLY A 34 -4.58 -21.11 8.73
N TYR A 35 -4.72 -20.82 10.03
CA TYR A 35 -5.02 -21.82 11.06
C TYR A 35 -6.50 -22.23 11.13
N VAL A 36 -7.39 -21.53 10.43
CA VAL A 36 -8.84 -21.67 10.53
C VAL A 36 -9.48 -22.12 9.21
N LEU A 37 -8.85 -21.82 8.08
CA LEU A 37 -9.36 -22.20 6.75
C LEU A 37 -8.99 -23.62 6.35
N SER A 38 -9.84 -24.17 5.47
CA SER A 38 -9.45 -25.32 4.65
C SER A 38 -8.32 -24.92 3.69
N ALA A 39 -7.51 -25.90 3.27
CA ALA A 39 -6.46 -25.66 2.26
C ALA A 39 -7.03 -25.04 0.97
N ALA A 40 -8.22 -25.50 0.54
CA ALA A 40 -8.87 -25.00 -0.67
C ALA A 40 -9.27 -23.52 -0.55
N ASP A 41 -9.72 -23.08 0.63
CA ASP A 41 -10.08 -21.68 0.86
C ASP A 41 -8.86 -20.79 1.10
N GLN A 42 -7.81 -21.33 1.71
CA GLN A 42 -6.51 -20.66 1.81
C GLN A 42 -5.94 -20.37 0.41
N ASP A 43 -6.01 -21.33 -0.52
CA ASP A 43 -5.60 -21.13 -1.90
C ASP A 43 -6.41 -20.03 -2.61
N LYS A 44 -7.74 -19.99 -2.37
CA LYS A 44 -8.60 -18.92 -2.92
C LYS A 44 -8.19 -17.55 -2.37
N LEU A 45 -7.93 -17.45 -1.07
CA LEU A 45 -7.47 -16.22 -0.44
C LEU A 45 -6.13 -15.76 -1.04
N MET A 46 -5.16 -16.67 -1.18
CA MET A 46 -3.86 -16.35 -1.78
C MET A 46 -3.99 -15.84 -3.21
N ARG A 47 -4.85 -16.45 -4.03
CA ARG A 47 -5.12 -15.97 -5.39
C ARG A 47 -5.76 -14.57 -5.40
N ALA A 48 -6.65 -14.27 -4.46
CA ALA A 48 -7.25 -12.95 -4.35
C ALA A 48 -6.21 -11.89 -3.97
N MET A 49 -5.33 -12.18 -3.01
CA MET A 49 -4.24 -11.28 -2.61
C MET A 49 -3.27 -11.02 -3.76
N ASN A 50 -2.89 -12.05 -4.52
CA ASN A 50 -2.01 -11.87 -5.68
C ASN A 50 -2.61 -10.93 -6.74
N ARG A 51 -3.92 -11.01 -6.98
CA ARG A 51 -4.60 -10.08 -7.90
C ARG A 51 -4.59 -8.64 -7.39
N ILE A 52 -4.69 -8.45 -6.06
CA ILE A 52 -4.56 -7.11 -5.46
C ILE A 52 -3.14 -6.60 -5.69
N ASP A 53 -2.11 -7.42 -5.44
CA ASP A 53 -0.71 -7.06 -5.67
C ASP A 53 -0.43 -6.68 -7.13
N GLU A 54 -0.99 -7.39 -8.10
CA GLU A 54 -0.89 -7.06 -9.54
C GLU A 54 -1.48 -5.68 -9.87
N VAL A 55 -2.64 -5.34 -9.32
CA VAL A 55 -3.26 -4.02 -9.51
C VAL A 55 -2.44 -2.94 -8.82
N CYS A 56 -1.88 -3.25 -7.64
CA CYS A 56 -1.01 -2.37 -6.88
C CYS A 56 0.28 -2.03 -7.65
N SER A 57 0.90 -3.02 -8.30
CA SER A 57 2.08 -2.81 -9.14
C SER A 57 1.84 -1.79 -10.24
N LYS A 58 0.65 -1.79 -10.85
CA LYS A 58 0.30 -0.79 -11.87
C LYS A 58 0.23 0.63 -11.31
N ALA A 59 -0.06 0.80 -10.02
CA ALA A 59 -0.07 2.13 -9.41
C ALA A 59 1.34 2.73 -9.36
N GLU A 60 2.35 1.91 -9.03
CA GLU A 60 3.76 2.29 -9.09
C GLU A 60 4.20 2.64 -10.51
N ASP A 61 3.95 1.73 -11.47
CA ASP A 61 4.32 1.95 -12.87
C ASP A 61 3.78 3.29 -13.39
N ASN A 62 2.51 3.58 -13.07
CA ASN A 62 1.88 4.83 -13.44
C ASN A 62 2.57 6.05 -12.81
N MET A 63 3.03 5.96 -11.56
CA MET A 63 3.72 7.08 -10.88
C MET A 63 5.03 7.43 -11.61
N PHE A 64 5.86 6.44 -11.91
CA PHE A 64 7.12 6.69 -12.64
C PHE A 64 6.87 7.09 -14.10
N CYS A 65 5.79 6.62 -14.73
CA CYS A 65 5.39 7.09 -16.06
C CYS A 65 4.89 8.54 -16.07
N ASP A 66 4.18 8.96 -15.03
CA ASP A 66 3.64 10.32 -14.91
C ASP A 66 4.70 11.32 -14.43
N TYR A 67 5.69 10.85 -13.67
CA TYR A 67 6.76 11.65 -13.07
C TYR A 67 8.14 11.03 -13.35
N PRO A 68 8.64 11.06 -14.60
CA PRO A 68 9.83 10.31 -15.01
C PRO A 68 11.15 10.81 -14.39
N ASN A 69 11.18 12.01 -13.83
CA ASN A 69 12.38 12.64 -13.28
C ASN A 69 12.51 12.50 -11.75
N ILE A 70 11.66 11.71 -11.10
CA ILE A 70 11.73 11.49 -9.66
C ILE A 70 12.83 10.49 -9.30
N SER A 71 13.36 10.61 -8.10
CA SER A 71 14.37 9.69 -7.57
C SER A 71 13.82 8.27 -7.42
N ASN A 72 14.70 7.27 -7.50
CA ASN A 72 14.39 5.87 -7.19
C ASN A 72 13.94 5.67 -5.74
N GLU A 73 14.21 6.62 -4.83
CA GLU A 73 13.65 6.62 -3.47
C GLU A 73 12.11 6.57 -3.48
N TYR A 74 11.47 7.05 -4.55
CA TYR A 74 10.00 6.99 -4.67
C TYR A 74 9.45 5.58 -4.86
N THR A 75 10.27 4.57 -5.16
CA THR A 75 9.83 3.16 -5.06
C THR A 75 9.33 2.83 -3.65
N ASP A 76 9.87 3.49 -2.62
CA ASP A 76 9.44 3.28 -1.23
C ASP A 76 8.04 3.84 -0.93
N VAL A 77 7.41 4.59 -1.86
CA VAL A 77 5.98 4.92 -1.79
C VAL A 77 5.13 3.66 -1.70
N PHE A 78 5.49 2.62 -2.45
CA PHE A 78 4.70 1.38 -2.54
C PHE A 78 5.39 0.15 -1.94
N TYR A 79 6.74 0.19 -1.84
CA TYR A 79 7.59 -0.96 -1.47
C TYR A 79 8.65 -0.63 -0.39
N GLY A 80 8.42 0.43 0.39
CA GLY A 80 9.26 0.80 1.54
C GLY A 80 9.19 -0.22 2.68
N ASN A 81 9.80 0.11 3.82
CA ASN A 81 9.80 -0.78 4.99
C ASN A 81 8.37 -0.99 5.56
N ASN A 82 8.17 -1.89 6.52
CA ASN A 82 6.86 -1.96 7.15
C ASN A 82 6.61 -0.69 7.98
N VAL A 83 5.34 -0.34 8.22
CA VAL A 83 4.95 0.81 9.08
C VAL A 83 5.54 0.75 10.50
N GLU A 84 5.92 -0.46 10.95
CA GLU A 84 6.51 -0.73 12.26
C GLU A 84 8.05 -0.58 12.28
N ASP A 85 8.69 -0.55 11.11
CA ASP A 85 10.15 -0.55 10.96
C ASP A 85 10.73 0.88 10.85
N ALA A 86 12.05 0.99 11.00
CA ALA A 86 12.76 2.25 10.74
C ALA A 86 12.72 2.60 9.23
N PRO A 87 12.50 3.86 8.84
CA PRO A 87 12.42 4.24 7.43
C PRO A 87 13.78 4.15 6.72
N ARG A 88 13.78 3.77 5.43
CA ARG A 88 14.98 3.71 4.58
C ARG A 88 15.49 5.09 4.15
N ASN A 89 14.57 6.02 3.89
CA ASN A 89 14.86 7.38 3.43
C ASN A 89 13.71 8.34 3.82
N GLY A 90 13.79 9.58 3.35
CA GLY A 90 12.79 10.62 3.64
C GLY A 90 11.41 10.32 3.05
N VAL A 91 11.34 9.71 1.86
CA VAL A 91 10.06 9.31 1.24
C VAL A 91 9.41 8.20 2.06
N ASP A 92 10.19 7.17 2.41
CA ASP A 92 9.72 6.05 3.22
C ASP A 92 9.17 6.52 4.57
N LYS A 93 9.89 7.42 5.25
CA LYS A 93 9.44 8.03 6.51
C LYS A 93 8.08 8.70 6.37
N LYS A 94 7.92 9.54 5.35
CA LYS A 94 6.66 10.28 5.12
C LYS A 94 5.49 9.33 4.85
N ILE A 95 5.74 8.23 4.14
CA ILE A 95 4.70 7.25 3.82
C ILE A 95 4.31 6.43 5.05
N ILE A 96 5.26 6.09 5.93
CA ILE A 96 4.97 5.48 7.24
C ILE A 96 4.09 6.40 8.09
N GLU A 97 4.40 7.70 8.13
CA GLU A 97 3.60 8.70 8.86
C GLU A 97 2.17 8.78 8.30
N MET A 98 2.02 8.92 6.99
CA MET A 98 0.70 8.93 6.32
C MET A 98 -0.08 7.63 6.54
N ALA A 99 0.60 6.47 6.59
CA ALA A 99 -0.06 5.19 6.83
C ALA A 99 -0.57 5.08 8.27
N ARG A 100 0.12 5.69 9.25
CA ARG A 100 -0.35 5.78 10.64
C ARG A 100 -1.55 6.69 10.76
N GLU A 101 -1.51 7.86 10.12
CA GLU A 101 -2.66 8.79 10.08
C GLU A 101 -3.90 8.11 9.47
N ALA A 102 -3.74 7.41 8.34
CA ALA A 102 -4.84 6.66 7.72
C ALA A 102 -5.38 5.54 8.63
N ALA A 103 -4.52 4.87 9.41
CA ALA A 103 -4.95 3.88 10.39
C ALA A 103 -5.74 4.54 11.53
N ASP A 104 -5.27 5.65 12.07
CA ASP A 104 -5.98 6.39 13.12
C ASP A 104 -7.34 6.91 12.64
N GLU A 105 -7.42 7.41 11.40
CA GLU A 105 -8.68 7.81 10.77
C GLU A 105 -9.68 6.65 10.66
N LEU A 106 -9.20 5.45 10.31
CA LEU A 106 -10.03 4.25 10.20
C LEU A 106 -10.72 3.90 11.53
N PHE A 107 -10.03 4.07 12.66
CA PHE A 107 -10.55 3.71 13.99
C PHE A 107 -11.24 4.86 14.73
N THR A 108 -10.95 6.12 14.38
CA THR A 108 -11.57 7.29 15.02
C THR A 108 -12.89 7.73 14.36
N GLY A 109 -13.21 7.19 13.18
CA GLY A 109 -14.51 7.41 12.52
C GLY A 109 -14.71 8.82 11.95
N LYS A 110 -13.68 9.67 11.95
CA LYS A 110 -13.70 10.94 11.20
C LYS A 110 -13.63 10.61 9.71
N ARG A 111 -14.79 10.53 9.06
CA ARG A 111 -14.89 10.30 7.60
C ARG A 111 -14.66 11.59 6.82
N TYR A 112 -13.93 11.40 5.72
CA TYR A 112 -13.80 12.20 4.49
C TYR A 112 -14.80 13.33 4.28
#